data_AF-A0A1Z4M044-F1
#
_entry.id   AF-A0A1Z4M044-F1
#
_cell.length_a   1.000
_cell.length_b   1.000
_cell.length_c   1.000
_cell.angle_alpha   90.00
_cell.angle_beta   90.00
_cell.angle_gamma   90.00
#
_symmetry.space_group_name_H-M   'P 1'
#
loop_
_entity.id
_entity.type
_entity.pdbx_description
1 polymer ?
#
loop_
_entity_poly.entity_id
_entity_poly.type
_entity_poly.pdbx_seq_one_letter_code
_entity_poly.pdbx_strand_id
1 'polypeptide(L)'
;MIRQTLKDKINNLCETQSIKGYKPGWIWHQLQIESAPFSEPELYYIAEKLGYKPGWVKYKIEEQQPSEILYQPVSLLQNSLRLLELDLPFSLRDLKRSYKNKAFKLHPDRGGTHEDFVALNKAYQYLSSNFR
;
A
#
# COMPACT_ATOMS: atom_id res chain seq x y z
N MET A 1 27.19 8.55 5.99
CA MET A 1 27.19 9.83 6.76
C MET A 1 25.74 10.20 7.02
N ILE A 2 25.36 10.50 8.26
CA ILE A 2 23.97 10.84 8.62
C ILE A 2 23.74 12.33 8.32
N ARG A 3 22.68 12.68 7.58
CA ARG A 3 22.31 14.08 7.29
C ARG A 3 22.09 14.86 8.59
N GLN A 4 22.71 16.04 8.72
CA GLN A 4 22.52 16.88 9.90
C GLN A 4 21.06 17.33 10.05
N THR A 5 20.42 17.68 8.93
CA THR A 5 18.99 18.04 8.87
C THR A 5 18.08 16.93 9.42
N LEU A 6 18.43 15.66 9.22
CA LEU A 6 17.69 14.53 9.77
C LEU A 6 17.81 14.45 11.29
N LYS A 7 19.02 14.68 11.84
CA LYS A 7 19.25 14.68 13.30
C LYS A 7 18.44 15.78 13.98
N ASP A 8 18.50 16.98 13.44
CA ASP A 8 17.78 18.15 13.98
C ASP A 8 16.27 17.88 13.99
N LYS A 9 15.76 17.25 12.93
CA LYS A 9 14.35 16.88 12.80
C LYS A 9 13.91 15.81 13.79
N ILE A 10 14.71 14.76 13.98
CA ILE A 10 14.42 13.71 14.96
C ILE A 10 14.31 14.32 16.36
N ASN A 11 15.23 15.22 16.73
CA ASN A 11 15.18 15.89 18.04
C ASN A 11 13.88 16.70 18.22
N ASN A 12 13.50 17.49 17.22
CA ASN A 12 12.24 18.27 17.26
C ASN A 12 10.99 17.37 17.37
N LEU A 13 10.97 16.25 16.65
CA LEU A 13 9.87 15.29 16.69
C LEU A 13 9.81 14.57 18.05
N CYS A 14 10.95 14.25 18.67
CA CYS A 14 11.02 13.67 20.01
C CYS A 14 10.50 14.64 21.09
N GLU A 15 10.82 15.93 21.00
CA GLU A 15 10.27 16.96 21.88
C GLU A 15 8.74 17.04 21.72
N THR A 16 8.27 17.12 20.49
CA THR A 16 6.83 17.15 20.18
C THR A 16 6.12 15.91 20.69
N GLN A 17 6.72 14.73 20.48
CA GLN A 17 6.21 13.45 20.97
C GLN A 17 6.06 13.47 22.49
N SER A 18 7.07 13.97 23.21
CA SER A 18 7.07 14.02 24.67
C SER A 18 5.99 14.98 25.20
N ILE A 19 5.84 16.15 24.57
CA ILE A 19 4.83 17.16 24.93
C ILE A 19 3.41 16.66 24.66
N LYS A 20 3.20 15.98 23.53
CA LYS A 20 1.87 15.54 23.07
C LYS A 20 1.49 14.13 23.54
N GLY A 21 2.43 13.39 24.14
CA GLY A 21 2.23 12.00 24.55
C GLY A 21 2.08 11.02 23.39
N TYR A 22 2.69 11.31 22.23
CA TYR A 22 2.62 10.40 21.09
C TYR A 22 3.49 9.14 21.26
N LYS A 23 3.15 8.08 20.54
CA LYS A 23 3.98 6.87 20.49
C LYS A 23 5.21 7.10 19.57
N PRO A 24 6.35 6.43 19.81
CA PRO A 24 7.53 6.54 18.94
C PRO A 24 7.26 6.23 17.46
N GLY A 25 6.28 5.36 17.18
CA GLY A 25 5.82 5.07 15.82
C GLY A 25 5.31 6.28 15.05
N TRP A 26 4.78 7.30 15.75
CA TRP A 26 4.36 8.55 15.12
C TRP A 26 5.55 9.31 14.52
N ILE A 27 6.69 9.35 15.23
CA ILE A 27 7.91 10.00 14.73
C ILE A 27 8.37 9.31 13.44
N TRP A 28 8.37 7.98 13.42
CA TRP A 28 8.71 7.22 12.23
C TRP A 28 7.84 7.59 11.02
N HIS A 29 6.52 7.71 11.20
CA HIS A 29 5.63 8.13 10.12
C HIS A 29 5.93 9.53 9.59
N GLN A 30 6.21 10.50 10.47
CA GLN A 30 6.59 11.85 10.04
C GLN A 30 7.91 11.85 9.27
N LEU A 31 8.91 11.11 9.75
CA LEU A 31 10.19 10.98 9.07
C LEU A 31 10.02 10.37 7.66
N GLN A 32 9.20 9.33 7.53
CA GLN A 32 8.94 8.70 6.22
C GLN A 32 8.36 9.69 5.20
N ILE A 33 7.44 10.55 5.61
CA ILE A 33 6.81 11.54 4.72
C ILE A 33 7.82 12.61 4.29
N GLU A 34 8.66 13.07 5.23
CA GLU A 34 9.40 14.31 5.05
C GLU A 34 10.88 14.12 4.74
N SER A 35 11.44 12.92 4.84
CA SER A 35 12.89 12.71 4.77
C SER A 35 13.35 11.38 4.15
N ALA A 36 12.41 10.49 3.79
CA ALA A 36 12.72 9.28 3.03
C ALA A 36 13.25 9.62 1.61
N PRO A 37 14.05 8.74 0.99
CA PRO A 37 14.58 7.47 1.52
C PRO A 37 15.71 7.68 2.55
N PHE A 38 16.07 6.62 3.27
CA PHE A 38 17.09 6.64 4.32
C PHE A 38 18.23 5.68 3.99
N SER A 39 19.47 6.13 4.19
CA SER A 39 20.60 5.22 4.14
C SER A 39 20.61 4.27 5.35
N GLU A 40 21.29 3.12 5.24
CA GLU A 40 21.45 2.18 6.36
C GLU A 40 21.97 2.83 7.65
N PRO A 41 23.02 3.70 7.63
CA PRO A 41 23.46 4.41 8.83
C PRO A 41 22.39 5.33 9.43
N GLU A 42 21.50 5.91 8.61
CA GLU A 42 20.39 6.75 9.08
C GLU A 42 19.31 5.90 9.75
N LEU A 43 19.02 4.71 9.24
CA LEU A 43 18.07 3.79 9.86
C LEU A 43 18.57 3.27 11.21
N TYR A 44 19.85 2.97 11.35
CA TYR A 44 20.44 2.63 12.65
C TYR A 44 20.31 3.78 13.65
N TYR A 45 20.57 5.01 13.20
CA TYR A 45 20.42 6.19 14.06
C TYR A 45 18.97 6.42 14.49
N ILE A 46 18.01 6.26 13.57
CA ILE A 46 16.58 6.35 13.89
C ILE A 46 16.19 5.24 14.88
N ALA A 47 16.63 4.01 14.65
CA ALA A 47 16.33 2.89 15.52
C ALA A 47 16.85 3.11 16.94
N GLU A 48 18.09 3.60 17.08
CA GLU A 48 18.67 3.97 18.37
C GLU A 48 17.83 5.04 19.08
N LYS A 49 17.46 6.11 18.38
CA LYS A 49 16.67 7.22 18.96
C LYS A 49 15.25 6.84 19.34
N LEU A 50 14.62 5.94 18.60
CA LEU A 50 13.25 5.50 18.85
C LEU A 50 13.16 4.24 19.72
N GLY A 51 14.30 3.67 20.12
CA GLY A 51 14.36 2.46 20.93
C GLY A 51 13.97 1.19 20.17
N TYR A 52 14.10 1.18 18.84
CA TYR A 52 13.87 -0.01 18.02
C TYR A 52 15.06 -0.97 18.07
N LYS A 53 14.77 -2.26 17.98
CA LYS A 53 15.81 -3.31 17.96
C LYS A 53 16.57 -3.28 16.63
N PRO A 54 17.85 -3.69 16.60
CA PRO A 54 18.64 -3.74 15.35
C PRO A 54 17.98 -4.55 14.21
N GLY A 55 17.20 -5.59 14.55
CA GLY A 55 16.43 -6.36 13.56
C GLY A 55 15.40 -5.53 12.78
N TRP A 56 14.91 -4.42 13.35
CA TRP A 56 14.02 -3.47 12.67
C TRP A 56 14.73 -2.78 11.49
N VAL A 57 16.02 -2.48 11.62
CA VAL A 57 16.80 -1.81 10.57
C VAL A 57 16.91 -2.71 9.35
N LYS A 58 17.21 -4.00 9.54
CA LYS A 58 17.26 -4.99 8.45
C LYS A 58 15.95 -5.04 7.65
N TYR A 59 14.83 -5.16 8.37
CA TYR A 59 13.49 -5.14 7.76
C TYR A 59 13.23 -3.86 6.96
N LYS A 60 13.65 -2.69 7.49
CA LYS A 60 13.46 -1.41 6.78
C LYS A 60 14.39 -1.19 5.60
N ILE A 61 15.57 -1.79 5.59
CA ILE A 61 16.45 -1.82 4.40
C ILE A 61 15.78 -2.67 3.31
N GLU A 62 15.26 -3.85 3.67
CA GLU A 62 14.54 -4.73 2.75
C GLU A 62 13.26 -4.05 2.20
N GLU A 63 12.52 -3.30 3.03
CA GLU A 63 11.34 -2.53 2.61
C GLU A 63 11.68 -1.34 1.70
N GLN A 64 12.91 -0.79 1.79
CA GLN A 64 13.38 0.30 0.93
C GLN A 64 14.01 -0.17 -0.38
N GLN A 65 14.42 -1.44 -0.47
CA GLN A 65 14.81 -2.02 -1.74
C GLN A 65 13.54 -2.21 -2.58
N PRO A 66 13.45 -1.67 -3.81
CA PRO A 66 12.42 -2.10 -4.73
C PRO A 66 12.63 -3.61 -4.91
N SER A 67 11.69 -4.41 -4.42
CA SER A 67 11.76 -5.86 -4.53
C SER A 67 12.09 -6.23 -5.98
N GLU A 68 13.22 -6.91 -6.21
CA GLU A 68 13.53 -7.60 -7.48
C GLU A 68 12.66 -8.87 -7.66
N ILE A 69 11.42 -8.81 -7.18
CA ILE A 69 10.33 -9.66 -7.61
C ILE A 69 9.48 -8.74 -8.46
N LEU A 70 9.26 -9.11 -9.73
CA LEU A 70 8.38 -8.45 -10.72
C LEU A 70 6.99 -8.08 -10.16
N TYR A 71 6.92 -7.10 -9.27
CA TYR A 71 5.70 -6.42 -8.86
C TYR A 71 5.47 -5.33 -9.87
N GLN A 72 5.05 -5.74 -11.07
CA GLN A 72 4.31 -4.83 -11.90
C GLN A 72 3.08 -4.41 -11.06
N PRO A 73 2.81 -3.11 -10.86
CA PRO A 73 1.49 -2.71 -10.42
C PRO A 73 0.55 -3.26 -11.48
N VAL A 74 -0.14 -4.35 -11.16
CA VAL A 74 -1.11 -4.98 -12.06
C VAL A 74 -2.02 -3.84 -12.50
N SER A 75 -2.00 -3.53 -13.79
CA SER A 75 -2.69 -2.34 -14.28
C SER A 75 -4.17 -2.43 -13.92
N LEU A 76 -4.86 -1.29 -13.82
CA LEU A 76 -6.29 -1.29 -13.54
C LEU A 76 -7.06 -2.23 -14.50
N LEU A 77 -6.59 -2.34 -15.75
CA LEU A 77 -7.05 -3.32 -16.72
C LEU A 77 -6.85 -4.77 -16.27
N GLN A 78 -5.62 -5.17 -15.96
CA GLN A 78 -5.33 -6.55 -15.53
C GLN A 78 -6.07 -6.91 -14.23
N ASN A 79 -6.20 -5.98 -13.28
CA ASN A 79 -6.97 -6.19 -12.05
C ASN A 79 -8.47 -6.36 -12.35
N SER A 80 -9.02 -5.54 -13.24
CA SER A 80 -10.43 -5.63 -13.62
C SER A 80 -10.74 -6.93 -14.35
N LEU A 81 -9.85 -7.35 -15.26
CA LEU A 81 -9.93 -8.63 -15.97
C LEU A 81 -9.86 -9.81 -15.01
N ARG A 82 -8.89 -9.81 -14.09
CA ARG A 82 -8.75 -10.88 -13.07
C ARG A 82 -9.97 -10.96 -12.16
N LEU A 83 -10.48 -9.82 -11.67
CA LEU A 83 -11.62 -9.80 -10.76
C LEU A 83 -12.90 -10.33 -11.42
N LEU A 84 -13.07 -9.99 -12.71
CA LEU A 84 -14.17 -10.47 -13.54
C LEU A 84 -13.86 -11.80 -14.25
N GLU A 85 -12.72 -12.45 -14.00
CA GLU A 85 -12.33 -13.72 -14.64
C GLU A 85 -12.51 -13.69 -16.18
N LEU A 86 -12.04 -12.60 -16.80
CA LEU A 86 -12.09 -12.37 -18.24
C LEU A 86 -10.69 -12.32 -18.83
N ASP A 87 -10.58 -12.82 -20.07
CA ASP A 87 -9.42 -12.65 -20.93
C ASP A 87 -9.79 -11.79 -22.15
N LEU A 88 -8.79 -11.19 -22.79
CA LEU A 88 -8.99 -10.44 -24.03
C LEU A 88 -8.88 -11.36 -25.26
N PRO A 89 -9.68 -11.12 -26.32
CA PRO A 89 -10.81 -10.19 -26.36
C PRO A 89 -12.07 -10.77 -25.70
N PHE A 90 -12.86 -9.94 -25.03
CA PHE A 90 -14.18 -10.30 -24.50
C PHE A 90 -15.29 -9.48 -25.17
N SER A 91 -16.52 -10.00 -25.21
CA SER A 91 -17.68 -9.23 -25.65
C SER A 91 -18.40 -8.55 -24.47
N LEU A 92 -19.22 -7.53 -24.73
CA LEU A 92 -20.09 -6.94 -23.71
C LEU A 92 -21.04 -7.96 -23.07
N ARG A 93 -21.42 -9.01 -23.82
CA ARG A 93 -22.23 -10.12 -23.29
C ARG A 93 -21.44 -10.93 -22.26
N ASP A 94 -20.17 -11.19 -22.51
CA ASP A 94 -19.27 -11.92 -21.59
C ASP A 94 -19.04 -11.10 -20.31
N LEU A 95 -18.79 -9.80 -20.46
CA LEU A 95 -18.62 -8.88 -19.33
C LEU A 95 -19.85 -8.88 -18.42
N LYS A 96 -21.05 -8.70 -18.99
CA LYS A 96 -22.32 -8.71 -18.23
C LYS A 96 -22.59 -10.06 -17.57
N ARG A 97 -22.30 -11.17 -18.27
CA ARG A 97 -22.48 -12.52 -17.73
C ARG A 97 -21.56 -12.74 -16.54
N SER A 98 -20.28 -12.40 -16.67
CA SER A 98 -19.32 -12.61 -15.59
C SER A 98 -19.63 -11.74 -14.36
N TYR A 99 -19.96 -10.46 -14.58
CA TYR A 99 -20.38 -9.57 -13.51
C TYR A 99 -21.57 -10.12 -12.72
N LYS A 100 -22.62 -10.62 -13.40
CA LYS A 100 -23.79 -11.21 -12.71
C LYS A 100 -23.41 -12.43 -11.86
N ASN A 101 -22.55 -13.31 -12.41
CA ASN A 101 -22.10 -14.50 -11.70
C ASN A 101 -21.26 -14.15 -10.47
N LYS A 102 -20.36 -13.17 -10.58
CA LYS A 102 -19.54 -12.68 -9.46
C LYS A 102 -20.36 -11.92 -8.43
N ALA A 103 -21.28 -11.06 -8.86
CA ALA A 103 -22.15 -10.29 -7.97
C ALA A 103 -23.01 -11.21 -7.11
N PHE A 104 -23.50 -12.32 -7.68
CA PHE A 104 -24.25 -13.31 -6.91
C PHE A 104 -23.39 -14.00 -5.83
N LYS A 105 -22.12 -14.31 -6.13
CA LYS A 105 -21.20 -14.97 -5.19
C LYS A 105 -20.67 -14.03 -4.10
N LEU A 106 -20.36 -12.79 -4.47
CA LEU A 106 -19.74 -11.79 -3.59
C LEU A 106 -20.77 -10.92 -2.86
N HIS A 107 -22.07 -11.21 -3.00
CA HIS A 107 -23.10 -10.44 -2.32
C HIS A 107 -22.96 -10.57 -0.79
N PRO A 108 -23.02 -9.47 -0.03
CA PRO A 108 -22.93 -9.50 1.45
C PRO A 108 -23.92 -10.47 2.11
N ASP A 109 -25.18 -10.48 1.65
CA ASP A 109 -26.22 -11.39 2.14
C ASP A 109 -25.93 -12.89 1.90
N ARG A 110 -24.91 -13.23 1.11
CA ARG A 110 -24.54 -14.61 0.77
C ARG A 110 -23.13 -14.96 1.25
N GLY A 111 -22.56 -14.17 2.15
CA GLY A 111 -21.25 -14.42 2.76
C GLY A 111 -20.07 -13.72 2.07
N GLY A 112 -20.33 -12.84 1.10
CA GLY A 112 -19.31 -11.91 0.59
C GLY A 112 -19.13 -10.68 1.50
N THR A 113 -18.21 -9.79 1.14
CA THR A 113 -18.01 -8.52 1.85
C THR A 113 -18.55 -7.34 1.04
N HIS A 114 -18.88 -6.24 1.73
CA HIS A 114 -19.24 -5.00 1.05
C HIS A 114 -18.07 -4.48 0.21
N GLU A 115 -16.83 -4.61 0.69
CA GLU A 115 -15.64 -4.19 -0.06
C GLU A 115 -15.47 -4.95 -1.37
N ASP A 116 -15.68 -6.27 -1.37
CA ASP A 116 -15.58 -7.10 -2.58
C ASP A 116 -16.60 -6.68 -3.64
N PHE A 117 -17.83 -6.39 -3.20
CA PHE A 117 -18.89 -5.96 -4.10
C PHE A 117 -18.61 -4.57 -4.70
N VAL A 118 -18.06 -3.65 -3.90
CA VAL A 118 -17.60 -2.33 -4.38
C VAL A 118 -16.46 -2.47 -5.37
N ALA A 119 -15.49 -3.35 -5.12
CA ALA A 119 -14.39 -3.62 -6.04
C ALA A 119 -14.89 -4.19 -7.39
N LEU A 120 -15.84 -5.13 -7.34
CA LEU A 120 -16.47 -5.71 -8.53
C LEU A 120 -17.19 -4.65 -9.37
N ASN A 121 -17.94 -3.75 -8.73
CA ASN A 121 -18.62 -2.64 -9.41
C ASN A 121 -17.64 -1.73 -10.14
N LYS A 122 -16.54 -1.34 -9.48
CA LYS A 122 -15.50 -0.48 -10.08
C LYS A 122 -14.87 -1.14 -11.31
N ALA A 123 -14.54 -2.43 -11.23
CA ALA A 123 -13.98 -3.19 -12.36
C ALA A 123 -14.94 -3.25 -13.55
N TYR A 124 -16.23 -3.50 -13.30
CA TYR A 124 -17.25 -3.53 -14.36
C TYR A 124 -17.42 -2.15 -15.03
N GLN A 125 -17.50 -1.09 -14.24
CA GLN A 125 -17.60 0.28 -14.75
C GLN A 125 -16.39 0.64 -15.64
N TYR A 126 -15.18 0.32 -15.18
CA TYR A 126 -13.96 0.55 -15.94
C TYR A 126 -13.97 -0.18 -17.29
N LEU A 127 -14.20 -1.49 -17.31
CA LEU A 127 -14.19 -2.27 -18.56
C LEU A 127 -15.34 -1.86 -19.50
N SER A 128 -16.54 -1.59 -18.98
CA SER A 128 -17.70 -1.17 -19.80
C SER A 128 -17.53 0.21 -20.44
N SER A 129 -16.72 1.08 -19.84
CA SER A 129 -16.47 2.43 -20.36
C SER A 129 -15.34 2.45 -21.40
N ASN A 130 -14.32 1.60 -21.20
CA ASN A 130 -13.13 1.56 -22.06
C ASN A 130 -13.23 0.56 -23.23
N PHE A 131 -14.14 -0.42 -23.20
CA PHE A 131 -14.25 -1.51 -24.19
C PHE A 131 -15.68 -1.65 -24.74
N ARG A 132 -16.24 -0.54 -25.25
CA ARG A 132 -17.59 -0.50 -25.85
C ARG A 132 -17.65 -1.16 -27.21
#